data_AF-A0A1W6K0H6-F1
#
_entry.id   AF-A0A1W6K0H6-F1
#
_cell.length_a   1.000
_cell.length_b   1.000
_cell.length_c   1.000
_cell.angle_alpha   90.00
_cell.angle_beta   90.00
_cell.angle_gamma   90.00
#
_symmetry.space_group_name_H-M   'P 1'
#
loop_
_entity.id
_entity.type
_entity.pdbx_description
1 polymer ?
#
loop_
_entity_poly.entity_id
_entity_poly.type
_entity_poly.pdbx_seq_one_letter_code
_entity_poly.pdbx_strand_id
1 'polypeptide(L)' 'MVIAKFENGDTFLLSENGSISKFQNLKPDILIVDKLSPDLLNYAIENNLKIFECNKKENECLEELVLRLFPQCKSCKFM' A
#
# COMPACT_ATOMS: atom_id res chain seq x y z
N MET A 1 -3.05 1.93 10.85
CA MET A 1 -3.27 2.64 9.56
C MET A 1 -1.95 2.80 8.81
N VAL A 2 -1.96 2.67 7.48
CA VAL A 2 -0.77 2.72 6.63
C VAL A 2 -1.08 3.59 5.41
N ILE A 3 -0.14 4.44 5.01
CA ILE A 3 -0.34 5.32 3.86
C ILE A 3 0.40 4.73 2.64
N ALA A 4 -0.35 4.42 1.60
CA ALA A 4 0.19 3.93 0.33
C ALA A 4 0.09 5.02 -0.74
N LYS A 5 1.13 5.17 -1.56
CA LYS A 5 1.18 6.11 -2.68
C LYS A 5 1.48 5.39 -3.98
N PHE A 6 0.74 5.69 -5.03
CA PHE A 6 0.99 5.20 -6.38
C PHE A 6 1.93 6.12 -7.16
N GLU A 7 2.51 5.60 -8.24
CA GLU A 7 3.38 6.34 -9.17
C GLU A 7 2.68 7.54 -9.83
N ASN A 8 1.36 7.48 -10.00
CA ASN A 8 0.54 8.57 -10.51
C ASN A 8 0.40 9.76 -9.53
N GLY A 9 0.91 9.62 -8.30
CA GLY A 9 0.82 10.62 -7.24
C GLY A 9 -0.37 10.44 -6.30
N ASP A 10 -1.30 9.54 -6.60
CA ASP A 10 -2.45 9.27 -5.75
C ASP A 10 -2.03 8.59 -4.44
N THR A 11 -2.57 9.08 -3.33
CA THR A 11 -2.24 8.58 -1.99
C THR A 11 -3.51 8.05 -1.32
N PHE A 12 -3.40 6.89 -0.71
CA PHE A 12 -4.49 6.16 -0.08
C PHE A 12 -4.11 5.80 1.35
N LEU A 13 -5.04 6.05 2.27
CA LEU A 13 -4.97 5.62 3.64
C LEU A 13 -5.63 4.25 3.76
N LEU A 14 -4.84 3.25 4.12
CA LEU A 14 -5.27 1.89 4.38
C LEU A 14 -5.45 1.69 5.88
N SER A 15 -6.67 1.36 6.28
CA SER A 15 -7.01 1.07 7.67
C SER A 15 -7.10 -0.43 7.94
N GLU A 16 -6.87 -0.83 9.20
CA GLU A 16 -6.90 -2.23 9.64
C GLU A 16 -8.28 -2.90 9.48
N ASN A 17 -9.34 -2.09 9.44
CA ASN A 17 -10.71 -2.53 9.18
C ASN A 17 -11.01 -2.74 7.68
N GLY A 18 -10.00 -2.66 6.81
CA GLY A 18 -10.17 -2.77 5.36
C GLY A 18 -10.72 -1.52 4.68
N SER A 19 -10.88 -0.40 5.41
CA SER A 19 -11.29 0.86 4.80
C SER A 19 -10.14 1.48 4.02
N ILE A 20 -10.42 1.87 2.78
CA ILE A 20 -9.50 2.57 1.87
C ILE A 20 -10.05 3.98 1.69
N SER A 21 -9.25 5.01 1.95
CA SER A 21 -9.65 6.40 1.75
C SER A 21 -8.59 7.16 0.99
N LYS A 22 -8.97 7.87 -0.07
CA LYS A 22 -8.05 8.73 -0.81
C LYS A 22 -7.71 9.96 0.03
N PHE A 23 -6.42 10.22 0.23
CA PHE A 23 -5.92 11.36 1.00
C PHE A 23 -4.88 12.11 0.17
N GLN A 24 -4.75 13.41 0.41
CA GLN A 24 -3.68 14.22 -0.17
C GLN A 24 -2.81 14.77 0.97
N ASN A 25 -1.53 15.04 0.69
CA ASN A 25 -0.58 15.66 1.64
C ASN A 25 -0.13 14.84 2.86
N LEU A 26 -0.20 13.51 2.83
CA LEU A 26 0.42 12.67 3.85
C LEU A 26 1.73 12.06 3.36
N LYS A 27 2.71 11.94 4.27
CA LYS A 27 3.95 11.22 3.98
C LYS A 27 3.62 9.74 3.79
N PRO A 28 3.92 9.12 2.63
CA PRO A 28 3.62 7.72 2.42
C PRO A 28 4.52 6.84 3.28
N ASP A 29 4.03 5.67 3.66
CA ASP A 29 4.80 4.57 4.23
C ASP A 29 5.18 3.55 3.16
N ILE A 30 4.32 3.41 2.14
CA ILE A 30 4.44 2.43 1.07
C ILE A 30 4.33 3.12 -0.29
N LEU A 31 5.24 2.79 -1.20
CA LEU A 31 5.19 3.16 -2.60
C LEU A 31 4.72 1.95 -3.42
N ILE A 32 3.57 2.09 -4.08
CA ILE A 32 3.03 1.10 -5.01
C ILE A 32 3.54 1.44 -6.41
N VAL A 33 4.19 0.47 -7.04
CA VAL A 33 4.82 0.62 -8.36
C VAL A 33 4.37 -0.51 -9.27
N ASP A 34 4.22 -0.25 -10.57
CA ASP A 34 3.89 -1.29 -11.55
C ASP A 34 5.05 -2.28 -11.71
N LYS A 35 6.28 -1.75 -11.66
CA LYS A 35 7.51 -2.52 -11.86
C LYS A 35 8.64 -2.04 -10.96
N LEU A 36 9.26 -2.96 -10.23
CA LEU A 36 10.47 -2.67 -9.46
C LEU A 36 11.63 -2.28 -10.37
N SER A 37 12.21 -1.12 -10.08
CA SER A 37 13.43 -0.61 -10.73
C SER A 37 14.48 -0.27 -9.67
N PRO A 38 15.79 -0.38 -9.98
CA PRO A 38 16.86 -0.05 -9.04
C PRO A 38 16.76 1.38 -8.49
N ASP A 39 16.40 2.34 -9.34
CA ASP A 39 16.21 3.73 -8.95
C ASP A 39 15.08 3.91 -7.93
N LEU A 40 13.97 3.19 -8.09
CA LEU A 40 12.84 3.21 -7.16
C LEU A 40 13.22 2.58 -5.82
N LEU A 41 14.00 1.49 -5.84
CA LEU A 41 14.55 0.86 -4.64
C LEU A 41 15.42 1.83 -3.84
N ASN A 42 16.36 2.49 -4.50
CA ASN A 42 17.23 3.48 -3.87
C ASN A 42 16.39 4.64 -3.28
N TYR A 43 15.46 5.18 -4.06
CA TYR A 43 14.55 6.23 -3.60
C TYR A 43 13.77 5.81 -2.34
N ALA A 44 13.24 4.58 -2.32
CA ALA A 44 12.50 4.09 -1.18
C ALA A 44 13.40 3.91 0.06
N ILE A 45 14.63 3.40 -0.11
CA ILE A 45 15.60 3.28 0.98
C ILE A 45 15.95 4.65 1.55
N GLU A 46 16.25 5.64 0.70
CA GLU A 46 16.58 7.01 1.12
C GLU A 46 15.42 7.70 1.86
N ASN A 47 14.18 7.40 1.47
CA ASN A 47 12.98 7.98 2.06
C ASN A 47 12.36 7.12 3.19
N ASN A 48 12.99 5.99 3.52
CA ASN A 48 12.51 4.99 4.48
C ASN A 48 11.07 4.50 4.16
N LEU A 49 10.81 4.25 2.88
CA LEU A 49 9.54 3.76 2.33
C LEU A 49 9.66 2.26 2.05
N LYS A 50 8.54 1.54 2.15
CA LYS A 50 8.43 0.17 1.63
C LYS A 50 7.95 0.22 0.19
N ILE A 51 8.41 -0.71 -0.65
CA ILE A 51 7.90 -0.83 -2.02
C ILE A 51 6.96 -2.02 -2.11
N PHE A 52 5.86 -1.83 -2.84
CA PHE A 52 4.96 -2.88 -3.23
C PHE A 52 4.81 -2.88 -4.75
N GLU A 53 5.30 -3.93 -5.41
CA GLU A 53 5.09 -4.11 -6.85
C GLU A 53 3.69 -4.68 -7.11
N CYS A 54 2.92 -4.00 -7.95
CA CYS A 54 1.61 -4.46 -8.39
C CYS A 54 1.27 -3.93 -9.78
N ASN A 55 1.09 -4.85 -10.72
CA ASN A 55 0.77 -4.60 -12.13
C ASN A 55 -0.72 -4.80 -12.46
N LYS A 56 -1.59 -4.72 -11.45
CA LYS A 56 -3.05 -4.89 -11.58
C LYS A 56 -3.75 -3.54 -11.54
N LYS A 57 -5.08 -3.56 -11.59
CA LYS A 57 -5.89 -2.34 -11.39
C LYS A 57 -5.66 -1.77 -9.98
N GLU A 58 -5.77 -0.46 -9.84
CA GLU A 58 -5.59 0.28 -8.58
C GLU A 58 -6.32 -0.39 -7.39
N ASN A 59 -7.61 -0.69 -7.54
CA ASN A 59 -8.41 -1.36 -6.52
C ASN A 59 -7.86 -2.73 -6.13
N GLU A 60 -7.45 -3.55 -7.11
CA GLU A 60 -6.89 -4.88 -6.82
C GLU A 60 -5.55 -4.77 -6.08
N CYS A 61 -4.71 -3.80 -6.46
CA CYS A 61 -3.45 -3.53 -5.78
C CYS A 61 -3.67 -3.11 -4.32
N LEU A 62 -4.66 -2.26 -4.07
CA LEU A 62 -5.02 -1.85 -2.72
C LEU A 62 -5.57 -3.01 -1.90
N GLU A 63 -6.44 -3.85 -2.47
CA GLU A 63 -6.97 -5.05 -1.80
C GLU A 63 -5.86 -6.04 -1.45
N GLU A 64 -4.95 -6.36 -2.38
CA GLU A 64 -3.81 -7.24 -2.09
C GLU A 64 -2.88 -6.65 -1.03
N LEU A 65 -2.65 -5.33 -1.09
CA LEU A 65 -1.82 -4.65 -0.12
C LEU A 65 -2.45 -4.68 1.28
N VAL A 66 -3.75 -4.42 1.39
CA VAL A 66 -4.51 -4.55 2.65
C VAL A 66 -4.42 -5.96 3.21
N LEU A 67 -4.61 -6.99 2.37
CA LEU A 67 -4.51 -8.40 2.81
C LEU A 67 -3.11 -8.76 3.30
N ARG A 68 -2.04 -8.23 2.70
CA ARG A 68 -0.67 -8.45 3.15
C ARG A 68 -0.31 -7.67 4.41
N LEU A 69 -0.79 -6.44 4.55
CA LEU A 69 -0.51 -5.59 5.71
C LEU A 69 -1.31 -6.02 6.93
N PHE A 70 -2.55 -6.43 6.72
CA PHE A 70 -3.50 -6.81 7.74
C PHE A 70 -4.01 -8.23 7.43
N PRO A 71 -3.15 -9.27 7.56
CA PRO A 71 -3.55 -10.66 7.33
C PRO A 71 -4.65 -11.15 8.30
N GLN A 72 -5.02 -10.32 9.29
CA GLN A 72 -6.03 -10.60 10.29
C GLN A 72 -7.31 -9.80 10.04
N CYS A 73 -8.15 -10.29 9.12
CA CYS A 73 -9.59 -10.03 9.18
C CYS A 73 -10.40 -11.32 8.96
N LYS A 74 -9.90 -12.42 9.53
CA LYS A 74 -10.73 -13.48 10.08
C LYS A 74 -10.08 -13.91 11.39
N SER A 75 -10.42 -13.23 12.48
CA SER A 75 -10.64 -14.01 13.69
C SER A 75 -11.72 -15.02 13.29
N CYS A 76 -11.30 -16.24 12.94
CA CYS A 76 -12.21 -17.37 12.90
C CYS A 76 -12.75 -17.51 14.31
N LYS A 77 -13.85 -16.83 14.61
CA LYS A 77 -14.77 -17.27 15.64
C LYS A 77 -15.41 -18.52 15.06
N PHE A 78 -14.71 -19.64 15.17
CA PHE A 78 -15.35 -20.95 15.13
C PHE A 78 -16.29 -20.95 16.33
N MET A 79 -17.57 -20.75 16.06
CA MET A 79 -18.66 -20.94 17.01
C MET A 79 -19.32 -22.27 16.69
#